data_AF-A0A382PBT5-F1
#
_entry.id   AF-A0A382PBT5-F1
#
_cell.length_a   1.000
_cell.length_b   1.000
_cell.length_c   1.000
_cell.angle_alpha   90.00
_cell.angle_beta   90.00
_cell.angle_gamma   90.00
#
_symmetry.space_group_name_H-M   'P 1'
#
loop_
_entity.id
_entity.type
_entity.pdbx_description
1 polymer ?
#
loop_
_entity_poly.entity_id
_entity_poly.type
_entity_poly.pdbx_seq_one_letter_code
_entity_poly.pdbx_strand_id
1 'polypeptide(L)'
;MEGIVDAHHHIWRLNDLGWLKGLTQPRIFGEYQAIKRDYLIEDFTRDLEGSGVEQSVYIQVNWPPHEELLEAEWVQNISDKNGWPHAFVGYVDFGAEDAKATLRKLNTFPLMRGIRQQLHWHENPQYCFQSTPDLMNQSAWQRNFSFIQEYGWSFELQVFASQMKNA
;
A
#
# COMPACT_ATOMS: atom_id res chain seq x y z
N MET A 1 13.84 -3.20 21.20
CA MET A 1 13.73 -4.22 20.14
C MET A 1 15.13 -4.43 19.61
N GLU A 2 15.62 -5.67 19.60
CA GLU A 2 16.97 -6.02 19.11
C GLU A 2 16.93 -6.84 17.81
N GLY A 3 15.74 -7.04 17.21
CA GLY A 3 15.54 -7.81 15.98
C GLY A 3 15.47 -6.98 14.70
N ILE A 4 15.66 -7.63 13.55
CA ILE A 4 15.56 -7.02 12.21
C ILE A 4 14.10 -7.00 11.76
N VAL A 5 13.64 -5.85 11.25
CA VAL A 5 12.29 -5.68 10.69
C VAL A 5 12.38 -5.45 9.19
N ASP A 6 11.70 -6.28 8.40
CA ASP A 6 11.41 -5.95 7.00
C ASP A 6 10.28 -4.91 6.96
N ALA A 7 10.66 -3.65 6.84
CA ALA A 7 9.73 -2.53 6.89
C ALA A 7 8.86 -2.39 5.62
N HIS A 8 9.08 -3.20 4.58
CA HIS A 8 8.34 -3.08 3.33
C HIS A 8 8.32 -4.41 2.56
N HIS A 9 7.24 -5.15 2.70
CA HIS A 9 6.95 -6.28 1.81
C HIS A 9 5.53 -6.23 1.25
N HIS A 10 5.30 -7.06 0.24
CA HIS A 10 4.01 -7.26 -0.40
C HIS A 10 3.71 -8.75 -0.48
N ILE A 11 2.45 -9.13 -0.27
CA ILE A 11 1.87 -10.43 -0.59
C ILE A 11 0.56 -10.18 -1.32
N TRP A 12 0.11 -11.13 -2.14
CA TRP A 12 -1.12 -10.96 -2.91
C TRP A 12 -1.71 -12.27 -3.39
N ARG A 13 -3.03 -12.26 -3.58
CA ARG A 13 -3.72 -13.20 -4.47
C ARG A 13 -3.91 -12.53 -5.82
N LEU A 14 -3.49 -13.19 -6.90
CA LEU A 14 -3.59 -12.68 -8.26
C LEU A 14 -5.02 -12.29 -8.63
N ASN A 15 -6.01 -13.03 -8.12
CA ASN A 15 -7.41 -12.78 -8.44
C ASN A 15 -7.97 -11.47 -7.86
N ASP A 16 -7.35 -10.92 -6.83
CA ASP A 16 -7.79 -9.66 -6.21
C ASP A 16 -7.17 -8.45 -6.94
N LEU A 17 -6.08 -8.66 -7.69
CA LEU A 17 -5.30 -7.58 -8.28
C LEU A 17 -5.64 -7.38 -9.76
N GLY A 18 -6.62 -6.53 -10.06
CA GLY A 18 -7.00 -6.20 -11.43
C GLY A 18 -5.83 -5.72 -12.30
N TRP A 19 -4.93 -4.91 -11.73
CA TRP A 19 -3.75 -4.39 -12.43
C TRP A 19 -2.73 -5.47 -12.80
N LEU A 20 -2.65 -6.54 -12.00
CA LEU A 20 -1.68 -7.62 -12.16
C LEU A 20 -2.26 -8.77 -12.99
N LYS A 21 -3.54 -9.11 -12.82
CA LYS A 21 -4.24 -10.15 -13.59
C LYS A 21 -4.45 -9.76 -15.06
N GLY A 22 -4.62 -8.47 -15.33
CA GLY A 22 -4.89 -7.94 -16.66
C GLY A 22 -3.77 -8.16 -17.67
N LEU A 23 -3.95 -7.67 -18.91
CA LEU A 23 -2.90 -7.69 -19.92
C LEU A 23 -1.64 -6.98 -19.41
N THR A 24 -0.48 -7.51 -19.78
CA THR A 24 0.80 -6.90 -19.43
C THR A 24 0.95 -5.59 -20.20
N GLN A 25 1.25 -4.52 -19.49
CA GLN A 25 1.41 -3.17 -20.02
C GLN A 25 2.81 -2.66 -19.68
N PRO A 26 3.38 -1.72 -20.45
CA PRO A 26 4.60 -1.05 -20.03
C PRO A 26 4.40 -0.39 -18.65
N ARG A 27 5.27 -0.70 -17.70
CA ARG A 27 5.29 -0.12 -16.35
C ARG A 27 6.67 0.44 -16.03
N ILE A 28 6.73 1.38 -15.10
CA ILE A 28 7.98 2.01 -14.64
C ILE A 28 8.96 1.01 -14.01
N PHE A 29 8.46 -0.12 -13.53
CA PHE A 29 9.26 -1.19 -12.91
C PHE A 29 9.65 -2.31 -13.90
N GLY A 30 9.41 -2.12 -15.19
CA GLY A 30 9.85 -3.06 -16.23
C GLY A 30 8.94 -4.28 -16.41
N GLU A 31 9.54 -5.40 -16.81
CA GLU A 31 8.88 -6.69 -17.05
C GLU A 31 8.43 -7.32 -15.72
N TYR A 32 7.19 -7.82 -15.65
CA TYR A 32 6.58 -8.31 -14.40
C TYR A 32 5.76 -9.59 -14.56
N GLN A 33 5.91 -10.33 -15.64
CA GLN A 33 5.19 -11.59 -15.88
C GLN A 33 5.50 -12.62 -14.80
N ALA A 34 6.75 -12.66 -14.31
CA ALA A 34 7.19 -13.60 -13.27
C ALA A 34 6.38 -13.48 -11.96
N ILE A 35 5.79 -12.31 -11.69
CA ILE A 35 4.97 -12.05 -10.49
C ILE A 35 3.47 -12.20 -10.74
N LYS A 36 3.02 -12.52 -11.98
CA LYS A 36 1.59 -12.76 -12.29
C LYS A 36 1.12 -14.14 -11.83
N ARG A 37 1.27 -14.39 -10.53
CA ARG A 37 0.90 -15.57 -9.77
C ARG A 37 0.58 -15.14 -8.35
N ASP A 38 0.02 -16.02 -7.54
CA ASP A 38 -0.10 -15.76 -6.11
C ASP A 38 1.30 -15.70 -5.47
N TYR A 39 1.45 -14.80 -4.50
CA TYR A 39 2.59 -14.73 -3.60
C TYR A 39 2.04 -14.54 -2.20
N LEU A 40 1.91 -15.63 -1.45
CA LEU A 40 1.20 -15.67 -0.17
C LEU A 40 2.17 -15.51 1.00
N ILE A 41 1.63 -15.42 2.22
CA ILE A 41 2.46 -15.23 3.41
C ILE A 41 3.42 -16.40 3.62
N GLU A 42 3.04 -17.62 3.25
CA GLU A 42 3.87 -18.81 3.35
C GLU A 42 5.03 -18.80 2.33
N ASP A 43 4.85 -18.10 1.20
CA ASP A 43 5.94 -17.87 0.25
C ASP A 43 6.92 -16.84 0.83
N PHE A 44 6.40 -15.74 1.37
CA PHE A 44 7.20 -14.69 2.00
C PHE A 44 8.02 -15.22 3.19
N THR A 45 7.40 -15.92 4.14
CA THR A 45 8.12 -16.41 5.33
C THR A 45 9.17 -17.47 4.99
N ARG A 46 8.93 -18.28 3.94
CA ARG A 46 9.94 -19.20 3.41
C ARG A 46 11.11 -18.46 2.76
N ASP A 47 10.85 -17.38 2.01
CA ASP A 47 11.90 -16.55 1.42
C ASP A 47 12.73 -15.81 2.48
N LEU A 48 12.17 -15.59 3.68
CA LEU A 48 12.88 -15.00 4.82
C LEU A 48 13.81 -15.97 5.57
N GLU A 49 13.75 -17.28 5.32
CA GLU A 49 14.55 -18.26 6.05
C GLU A 49 16.06 -17.95 5.98
N GLY A 50 16.70 -17.83 7.15
CA GLY A 50 18.12 -17.50 7.26
C GLY A 50 18.49 -16.02 7.12
N SER A 51 17.52 -15.13 6.87
CA SER A 51 17.77 -13.67 6.77
C SER A 51 17.97 -12.98 8.13
N GLY A 52 17.44 -13.56 9.20
CA GLY A 52 17.39 -12.93 10.53
C GLY A 52 16.27 -11.90 10.70
N VAL A 53 15.39 -11.72 9.71
CA VAL A 53 14.18 -10.90 9.84
C VAL A 53 13.21 -11.57 10.81
N GLU A 54 12.80 -10.84 11.84
CA GLU A 54 11.90 -11.33 12.89
C GLU A 54 10.49 -10.73 12.78
N GLN A 55 10.36 -9.59 12.10
CA GLN A 55 9.08 -8.90 11.92
C GLN A 55 8.97 -8.28 10.53
N SER A 56 7.74 -8.01 10.08
CA SER A 56 7.50 -7.34 8.80
C SER A 56 6.33 -6.38 8.83
N VAL A 57 6.36 -5.42 7.91
CA VAL A 57 5.28 -4.47 7.64
C VAL A 57 4.76 -4.73 6.23
N TYR A 58 3.47 -5.06 6.10
CA TYR A 58 2.82 -5.17 4.81
C TYR A 58 2.46 -3.79 4.29
N ILE A 59 2.68 -3.55 3.01
CA ILE A 59 2.26 -2.32 2.34
C ILE A 59 1.19 -2.68 1.30
N GLN A 60 0.08 -1.92 1.24
CA GLN A 60 -1.01 -2.12 0.26
C GLN A 60 -0.50 -2.34 -1.16
N VAL A 61 -1.19 -3.12 -1.97
CA VAL A 61 -0.70 -3.56 -3.30
C VAL A 61 -1.66 -3.18 -4.44
N ASN A 62 -2.34 -2.05 -4.31
CA ASN A 62 -3.31 -1.52 -5.28
C ASN A 62 -4.48 -2.47 -5.52
N TRP A 63 -5.17 -2.88 -4.46
CA TRP A 63 -6.49 -3.48 -4.60
C TRP A 63 -7.44 -2.52 -5.35
N PRO A 64 -8.50 -3.04 -5.99
CA PRO A 64 -9.46 -2.22 -6.72
C PRO A 64 -10.00 -1.06 -5.85
N PRO A 65 -10.31 0.11 -6.45
CA PRO A 65 -10.92 1.22 -5.73
C PRO A 65 -12.18 0.76 -4.98
N HIS A 66 -12.41 1.28 -3.78
CA HIS A 66 -13.51 0.91 -2.88
C HIS A 66 -13.37 -0.46 -2.18
N GLU A 67 -12.22 -1.14 -2.31
CA GLU A 67 -11.92 -2.39 -1.62
C GLU A 67 -10.88 -2.22 -0.49
N GLU A 68 -10.67 -0.99 -0.01
CA GLU A 68 -9.63 -0.67 0.99
C GLU A 68 -9.80 -1.46 2.29
N LEU A 69 -11.04 -1.65 2.71
CA LEU A 69 -11.37 -2.41 3.91
C LEU A 69 -11.26 -3.91 3.69
N LEU A 70 -11.50 -4.39 2.46
CA LEU A 70 -11.35 -5.81 2.12
C LEU A 70 -9.86 -6.19 2.13
N GLU A 71 -8.99 -5.33 1.61
CA GLU A 71 -7.55 -5.50 1.70
C GLU A 71 -7.08 -5.52 3.17
N ALA A 72 -7.51 -4.53 3.96
CA ALA A 72 -7.14 -4.43 5.37
C ALA A 72 -7.63 -5.64 6.19
N GLU A 73 -8.87 -6.06 5.99
CA GLU A 73 -9.44 -7.25 6.62
C GLU A 73 -8.69 -8.51 6.20
N TRP A 74 -8.32 -8.63 4.93
CA TRP A 74 -7.54 -9.76 4.45
C TRP A 74 -6.17 -9.83 5.14
N VAL A 75 -5.43 -8.73 5.21
CA VAL A 75 -4.10 -8.68 5.85
C VAL A 75 -4.20 -8.94 7.36
N GLN A 76 -5.20 -8.38 8.04
CA GLN A 76 -5.43 -8.67 9.46
C GLN A 76 -5.67 -10.17 9.68
N ASN A 77 -6.54 -10.79 8.87
CA ASN A 77 -6.82 -12.22 8.95
C ASN A 77 -5.61 -13.10 8.67
N ILE A 78 -4.67 -12.67 7.81
CA ILE A 78 -3.41 -13.39 7.59
C ILE A 78 -2.57 -13.37 8.86
N SER A 79 -2.42 -12.20 9.49
CA SER A 79 -1.69 -12.09 10.76
C SER A 79 -2.32 -12.91 11.87
N ASP A 80 -3.64 -12.87 12.02
CA ASP A 80 -4.32 -13.60 13.09
C ASP A 80 -4.10 -15.12 12.97
N LYS A 81 -3.89 -15.62 11.74
CA LYS A 81 -3.65 -17.05 11.47
C LYS A 81 -2.18 -17.46 11.52
N ASN A 82 -1.28 -16.59 11.08
CA ASN A 82 0.11 -16.95 10.80
C ASN A 82 1.13 -16.21 11.67
N GLY A 83 0.71 -15.19 12.42
CA GLY A 83 1.59 -14.30 13.19
C GLY A 83 2.33 -13.25 12.34
N TRP A 84 2.04 -13.16 11.04
CA TRP A 84 2.64 -12.20 10.10
C TRP A 84 1.58 -11.57 9.20
N PRO A 85 1.70 -10.29 8.82
CA PRO A 85 2.73 -9.34 9.23
C PRO A 85 2.48 -8.76 10.62
N HIS A 86 3.44 -8.02 11.16
CA HIS A 86 3.36 -7.41 12.51
C HIS A 86 2.75 -6.00 12.49
N ALA A 87 2.59 -5.43 11.30
CA ALA A 87 1.89 -4.18 11.04
C ALA A 87 1.50 -4.12 9.56
N PHE A 88 0.58 -3.22 9.22
CA PHE A 88 0.34 -2.89 7.82
C PHE A 88 0.10 -1.40 7.56
N VAL A 89 0.43 -1.00 6.34
CA VAL A 89 0.15 0.29 5.73
C VAL A 89 -0.95 0.08 4.68
N GLY A 90 -2.14 0.58 4.95
CA GLY A 90 -3.31 0.45 4.07
C GLY A 90 -3.37 1.53 2.99
N TYR A 91 -4.46 1.55 2.22
CA TYR A 91 -4.75 2.57 1.22
C TYR A 91 -5.98 3.40 1.63
N VAL A 92 -5.94 4.69 1.32
CA VAL A 92 -7.11 5.58 1.24
C VAL A 92 -6.88 6.53 0.08
N ASP A 93 -7.90 6.78 -0.72
CA ASP A 93 -7.88 7.92 -1.64
C ASP A 93 -8.18 9.21 -0.85
N PHE A 94 -7.15 10.01 -0.58
CA PHE A 94 -7.34 11.28 0.11
C PHE A 94 -8.07 12.34 -0.74
N GLY A 95 -8.22 12.14 -2.05
CA GLY A 95 -9.06 12.99 -2.90
C GLY A 95 -10.56 12.76 -2.70
N ALA A 96 -10.96 11.63 -2.13
CA ALA A 96 -12.35 11.24 -1.99
C ALA A 96 -13.08 11.98 -0.85
N GLU A 97 -14.38 12.24 -1.02
CA GLU A 97 -15.22 12.88 0.00
C GLU A 97 -15.38 12.02 1.25
N ASP A 98 -15.31 10.69 1.10
CA ASP A 98 -15.48 9.70 2.16
C ASP A 98 -14.16 9.25 2.80
N ALA A 99 -13.01 9.84 2.43
CA ALA A 99 -11.69 9.49 2.96
C ALA A 99 -11.66 9.42 4.49
N LYS A 100 -12.25 10.40 5.18
CA LYS A 100 -12.34 10.40 6.66
C LYS A 100 -13.13 9.22 7.20
N ALA A 101 -14.21 8.82 6.52
CA ALA A 101 -15.02 7.68 6.91
C ALA A 101 -14.25 6.37 6.73
N THR A 102 -13.47 6.25 5.64
CA THR A 102 -12.60 5.10 5.38
C THR A 102 -11.48 5.00 6.40
N LEU A 103 -10.77 6.08 6.71
CA LEU A 103 -9.74 6.12 7.76
C LEU A 103 -10.30 5.64 9.12
N ARG A 104 -11.47 6.14 9.52
CA ARG A 104 -12.12 5.72 10.77
C ARG A 104 -12.39 4.22 10.82
N LYS A 105 -12.80 3.62 9.70
CA LYS A 105 -13.03 2.17 9.60
C LYS A 105 -11.70 1.41 9.61
N LEU A 106 -10.68 1.90 8.92
CA LEU A 106 -9.35 1.27 8.96
C LEU A 106 -8.75 1.26 10.38
N ASN A 107 -9.09 2.25 11.21
CA ASN A 107 -8.63 2.31 12.60
C ASN A 107 -9.20 1.22 13.51
N THR A 108 -10.16 0.41 13.03
CA THR A 108 -10.61 -0.76 13.79
C THR A 108 -9.66 -1.95 13.68
N PHE A 109 -8.70 -1.94 12.74
CA PHE A 109 -7.72 -3.02 12.58
C PHE A 109 -6.49 -2.80 13.48
N PRO A 110 -6.20 -3.69 14.44
CA PRO A 110 -5.11 -3.51 15.41
C PRO A 110 -3.71 -3.34 14.80
N LEU A 111 -3.46 -3.90 13.61
CA LEU A 111 -2.17 -3.84 12.93
C LEU A 111 -1.96 -2.57 12.09
N MET A 112 -2.98 -1.74 11.93
CA MET A 112 -2.88 -0.55 11.08
C MET A 112 -1.87 0.46 11.62
N ARG A 113 -0.90 0.88 10.80
CA ARG A 113 0.14 1.84 11.20
C ARG A 113 0.35 3.01 10.24
N GLY A 114 -0.18 2.94 9.03
CA GLY A 114 0.07 3.98 8.04
C GLY A 114 -0.85 3.89 6.83
N ILE A 115 -0.80 4.94 6.01
CA ILE A 115 -1.47 4.97 4.70
C ILE A 115 -0.43 5.14 3.61
N ARG A 116 -0.63 4.47 2.48
CA ARG A 116 0.06 4.73 1.22
C ARG A 116 -0.95 5.10 0.15
N GLN A 117 -0.74 6.22 -0.52
CA GLN A 117 -1.38 6.55 -1.80
C GLN A 117 -0.28 6.82 -2.81
N GLN A 118 -0.28 6.12 -3.95
CA GLN A 118 0.71 6.32 -5.00
C GLN A 118 0.45 7.64 -5.71
N LEU A 119 1.32 8.63 -5.51
CA LEU A 119 1.17 9.99 -6.03
C LEU A 119 1.91 10.22 -7.35
N HIS A 120 2.51 9.16 -7.92
CA HIS A 120 3.27 9.20 -9.16
C HIS A 120 2.49 9.81 -10.33
N TRP A 121 3.05 10.88 -10.89
CA TRP A 121 2.59 11.48 -12.14
C TRP A 121 3.77 11.74 -13.09
N HIS A 122 3.58 11.50 -14.39
CA HIS A 122 4.60 11.68 -15.41
C HIS A 122 4.01 12.23 -16.71
N GLU A 123 4.82 12.88 -17.55
CA GLU A 123 4.37 13.32 -18.88
C GLU A 123 4.01 12.16 -19.82
N ASN A 124 4.56 10.98 -19.54
CA ASN A 124 4.19 9.71 -20.19
C ASN A 124 3.01 9.10 -19.43
N PRO A 125 1.80 9.04 -20.01
CA PRO A 125 0.62 8.51 -19.33
C PRO A 125 0.77 7.05 -18.87
N GLN A 126 1.65 6.27 -19.49
CA GLN A 126 1.90 4.88 -19.09
C GLN A 126 2.54 4.76 -17.70
N TYR A 127 3.13 5.85 -17.19
CA TYR A 127 3.83 5.90 -15.92
C TYR A 127 3.02 6.61 -14.83
N CYS A 128 1.82 7.10 -15.15
CA CYS A 128 0.95 7.78 -14.21
C CYS A 128 0.17 6.79 -13.36
N PHE A 129 0.18 7.02 -12.05
CA PHE A 129 -0.81 6.49 -11.10
C PHE A 129 -1.86 7.54 -10.73
N GLN A 130 -1.57 8.82 -10.99
CA GLN A 130 -2.49 9.93 -10.80
C GLN A 130 -2.75 10.68 -12.10
N SER A 131 -3.94 11.28 -12.21
CA SER A 131 -4.36 12.04 -13.39
C SER A 131 -3.73 13.43 -13.47
N THR A 132 -3.29 14.00 -12.34
CA THR A 132 -2.70 15.35 -12.26
C THR A 132 -1.35 15.34 -11.52
N PRO A 133 -0.42 16.26 -11.86
CA PRO A 133 0.91 16.35 -11.24
C PRO A 133 0.90 16.84 -9.78
N ASP A 134 -0.20 17.45 -9.37
CA ASP A 134 -0.34 18.30 -8.19
C ASP A 134 -1.43 17.81 -7.22
N LEU A 135 -1.84 16.54 -7.30
CA LEU A 135 -2.88 15.97 -6.44
C LEU A 135 -2.67 16.28 -4.95
N MET A 136 -1.43 16.11 -4.45
CA MET A 136 -1.10 16.37 -3.04
C MET A 136 -1.13 17.86 -2.64
N ASN A 137 -1.16 18.78 -3.61
CA ASN A 137 -1.31 20.21 -3.37
C ASN A 137 -2.78 20.64 -3.28
N GLN A 138 -3.71 19.75 -3.62
CA GLN A 138 -5.14 20.07 -3.59
C GLN A 138 -5.64 20.16 -2.16
N SER A 139 -6.45 21.18 -1.87
CA SER A 139 -6.94 21.45 -0.51
C SER A 139 -7.79 20.31 0.07
N ALA A 140 -8.56 19.62 -0.78
CA ALA A 140 -9.32 18.43 -0.37
C ALA A 140 -8.39 17.31 0.09
N TRP A 141 -7.33 17.03 -0.68
CA TRP A 141 -6.32 16.03 -0.37
C TRP A 141 -5.61 16.36 0.94
N GLN A 142 -5.08 17.59 1.09
CA GLN A 142 -4.34 18.00 2.30
C GLN A 142 -5.20 17.95 3.57
N ARG A 143 -6.46 18.37 3.46
CA ARG A 143 -7.42 18.28 4.57
C ARG A 143 -7.63 16.83 4.98
N ASN A 144 -7.86 15.93 4.04
CA ASN A 144 -8.09 14.52 4.33
C ASN A 144 -6.83 13.80 4.84
N PHE A 145 -5.67 14.12 4.25
CA PHE A 145 -4.35 13.68 4.69
C PHE A 145 -4.10 14.04 6.17
N SER A 146 -4.49 15.25 6.57
CA SER A 146 -4.34 15.71 7.95
C SER A 146 -5.11 14.89 8.99
N PHE A 147 -5.97 13.95 8.62
CA PHE A 147 -6.64 13.07 9.58
C PHE A 147 -5.77 11.88 10.02
N ILE A 148 -4.69 11.52 9.30
CA ILE A 148 -3.86 10.38 9.69
C ILE A 148 -3.11 10.62 11.02
N GLN A 149 -2.79 11.88 11.33
CA GLN A 149 -2.17 12.27 12.60
C GLN A 149 -3.12 12.08 13.80
N GLU A 150 -4.44 12.09 13.61
CA GLU A 150 -5.40 11.75 14.68
C GLU A 150 -5.22 10.30 15.17
N TYR A 151 -4.69 9.42 14.31
CA TYR A 151 -4.43 8.01 14.59
C TYR A 151 -2.96 7.71 14.90
N GLY A 152 -2.08 8.72 14.85
CA GLY A 152 -0.63 8.53 14.98
C GLY A 152 -0.01 7.70 13.84
N TRP A 153 -0.63 7.71 12.67
CA TRP A 153 -0.21 6.91 11.51
C TRP A 153 0.86 7.61 10.68
N SER A 154 1.74 6.81 10.07
CA SER A 154 2.69 7.28 9.07
C SER A 154 2.04 7.41 7.68
N PHE A 155 2.69 8.16 6.80
CA PHE A 155 2.41 8.14 5.38
C PHE A 155 3.60 7.54 4.62
N GLU A 156 3.35 6.51 3.82
CA GLU A 156 4.35 6.00 2.89
C GLU A 156 4.23 6.84 1.61
N LEU A 157 5.26 7.68 1.39
CA LEU A 157 5.33 8.60 0.27
C LEU A 157 5.89 7.89 -0.95
N GLN A 158 5.07 7.80 -2.02
CA GLN A 158 5.50 7.29 -3.32
C GLN A 158 5.32 8.34 -4.42
N VAL A 159 6.42 8.94 -4.86
CA VAL A 159 6.46 10.00 -5.88
C VAL A 159 7.67 9.85 -6.81
N PHE A 160 7.63 10.47 -7.98
CA PHE A 160 8.86 10.61 -8.78
C PHE A 160 9.77 11.71 -8.22
N ALA A 161 11.06 11.63 -8.53
CA ALA A 161 12.06 12.62 -8.08
C ALA A 161 11.69 14.06 -8.42
N SER A 162 11.05 14.30 -9.57
CA SER A 162 10.57 15.63 -10.00
C SER A 162 9.46 16.20 -9.11
N GLN A 163 8.70 15.36 -8.41
CA GLN A 163 7.61 15.75 -7.52
C GLN A 163 8.08 16.04 -6.09
N MET A 164 9.32 15.64 -5.71
CA MET A 164 9.86 15.77 -4.35
C MET A 164 9.88 17.20 -3.81
N LYS A 165 9.95 18.22 -4.67
CA LYS A 165 9.94 19.63 -4.24
C LYS A 165 8.66 20.02 -3.50
N ASN A 166 7.55 19.37 -3.83
CA ASN A 166 6.23 19.66 -3.26
C ASN A 166 5.80 18.61 -2.23
N ALA A 167 6.62 17.59 -1.98
CA ALA A 167 6.31 16.47 -1.09
C ALA A 167 6.67 16.77 0.37
#